data_AF-A0A971GHA6-F1
#
_entry.id   AF-A0A971GHA6-F1
#
_cell.length_a   1.000
_cell.length_b   1.000
_cell.length_c   1.000
_cell.angle_alpha   90.00
_cell.angle_beta   90.00
_cell.angle_gamma   90.00
#
_symmetry.space_group_name_H-M   'P 1'
#
loop_
_entity.id
_entity.type
_entity.pdbx_description
1 polymer ?
#
loop_
_entity_poly.entity_id
_entity_poly.type
_entity_poly.pdbx_seq_one_letter_code
_entity_poly.pdbx_strand_id
1 'polypeptide(L)'
;CAFFISLCIAAGKRKSEKAVLMENSTLHRKALENYTDKFLNGVIEISVTGTAITYSLYTILEYETQLPMITILFVVFGLLRYMQLIFEEKEGRLPEEIILSDKPLLLSILLFGAAWILIFLTI
;
A
#
# COMPACT_ATOMS: atom_id res chain seq x y z
N CYS A 1 -2.52 7.80 -9.14
CA CYS A 1 -1.92 6.71 -8.34
C CYS A 1 -0.98 7.24 -7.24
N ALA A 2 0.02 8.06 -7.56
CA ALA A 2 1.05 8.52 -6.62
C ALA A 2 0.51 9.18 -5.33
N PHE A 3 -0.52 10.03 -5.45
CA PHE A 3 -1.17 10.67 -4.30
C PHE A 3 -1.69 9.64 -3.27
N PHE A 4 -2.50 8.69 -3.73
CA PHE A 4 -3.08 7.66 -2.85
C PHE A 4 -2.02 6.73 -2.25
N ILE A 5 -0.97 6.38 -3.00
CA ILE A 5 0.14 5.59 -2.47
C ILE A 5 0.86 6.36 -1.35
N SER A 6 1.16 7.64 -1.57
CA SER A 6 1.81 8.48 -0.56
C SER A 6 0.95 8.64 0.70
N LEU A 7 -0.36 8.80 0.53
CA LEU A 7 -1.32 8.88 1.62
C LEU A 7 -1.40 7.57 2.43
N CYS A 8 -1.37 6.44 1.73
CA CYS A 8 -1.35 5.10 2.32
C CYS A 8 -0.11 4.88 3.20
N ILE A 9 1.07 5.26 2.70
CA ILE A 9 2.34 5.16 3.45
C ILE A 9 2.33 6.12 4.65
N ALA A 10 1.86 7.36 4.47
CA ALA A 10 1.79 8.35 5.55
C ALA A 10 0.84 7.91 6.69
N ALA A 11 -0.32 7.32 6.35
CA ALA A 11 -1.24 6.76 7.32
C ALA A 11 -0.66 5.51 8.01
N GLY A 12 0.01 4.64 7.25
CA GLY A 12 0.73 3.48 7.77
C GLY A 12 1.79 3.87 8.81
N LYS A 13 2.60 4.90 8.54
CA LYS A 13 3.62 5.38 9.49
C LYS A 13 3.00 5.83 10.81
N ARG A 14 1.93 6.63 10.77
CA ARG A 14 1.23 7.08 11.98
C ARG A 14 0.64 5.92 12.78
N LYS A 15 0.16 4.88 12.09
CA LYS A 15 -0.33 3.66 12.74
C LYS A 15 0.80 2.89 13.42
N SER A 16 1.95 2.72 12.76
CA SER A 16 3.13 2.08 13.34
C SER A 16 3.67 2.85 14.56
N GLU A 17 3.78 4.19 14.47
CA GLU A 17 4.20 5.04 15.58
C GLU A 17 3.28 4.89 16.78
N LYS A 18 1.96 4.83 16.55
CA LYS A 18 0.98 4.61 17.62
C LYS A 18 1.16 3.25 18.30
N ALA A 19 1.42 2.19 17.54
CA ALA A 19 1.66 0.85 18.08
C ALA A 19 2.92 0.80 18.96
N VAL A 20 4.03 1.42 18.52
CA VAL A 20 5.29 1.49 19.31
C VAL A 20 5.11 2.31 20.60
N LEU A 21 4.33 3.40 20.55
CA LEU A 21 4.11 4.28 21.70
C LEU A 21 3.24 3.65 22.81
N MET A 22 2.41 2.66 22.50
CA MET A 22 1.70 1.90 23.53
C MET A 22 2.64 1.02 24.37
N GLU A 23 3.81 0.67 23.81
CA GLU A 23 4.82 -0.16 24.46
C GLU A 23 5.84 0.67 25.28
N ASN A 24 6.13 1.91 24.83
CA ASN A 24 7.07 2.82 25.49
C ASN A 24 6.37 4.07 26.06
N SER A 25 5.94 3.98 27.32
CA SER A 25 5.04 4.92 28.02
C SER A 25 5.58 6.32 28.34
N THR A 26 6.73 6.75 27.82
CA THR A 26 7.41 7.96 28.31
C THR A 26 7.34 9.19 27.40
N LEU A 27 6.89 9.07 26.14
CA LEU A 27 6.84 10.19 25.19
C LEU A 27 5.49 10.25 24.44
N HIS A 28 4.44 10.69 25.12
CA HIS A 28 3.17 11.00 24.45
C HIS A 28 3.30 12.24 23.56
N ARG A 29 3.42 12.04 22.25
CA ARG A 29 3.21 13.12 21.29
C ARG A 29 1.70 13.43 21.24
N LYS A 30 1.29 14.58 21.80
CA LYS A 30 -0.12 15.06 21.82
C LYS A 30 -0.85 14.98 20.47
N ALA A 31 -0.11 15.04 19.35
CA ALA A 31 -0.68 14.94 18.02
C ALA A 31 -1.31 13.56 17.70
N LEU A 32 -0.86 12.47 18.36
CA LEU A 32 -1.38 11.11 18.11
C LEU A 32 -2.65 10.77 18.90
N GLU A 33 -2.97 11.54 19.93
CA GLU A 33 -4.07 11.29 20.88
C GLU A 33 -5.45 11.34 20.19
N ASN A 34 -5.58 12.14 19.13
CA ASN A 34 -6.81 12.30 18.38
C ASN A 34 -7.00 11.26 17.26
N TYR A 35 -6.01 10.40 16.98
CA TYR A 35 -6.10 9.40 15.91
C TYR A 35 -6.61 8.06 16.44
N THR A 36 -7.85 7.71 16.09
CA THR A 36 -8.40 6.38 16.35
C THR A 36 -7.91 5.36 15.32
N ASP A 37 -7.78 4.10 15.71
CA ASP A 37 -7.34 3.04 14.79
C ASP A 37 -8.34 2.85 13.64
N LYS A 38 -9.63 3.05 13.92
CA LYS A 38 -10.68 3.04 12.90
C LYS A 38 -10.48 4.12 11.85
N PHE A 39 -10.11 5.35 12.26
CA PHE A 39 -9.86 6.43 11.32
C PHE A 39 -8.63 6.13 10.44
N LEU A 40 -7.52 5.69 11.05
CA LEU A 40 -6.30 5.36 10.29
C LEU A 40 -6.53 4.21 9.31
N ASN A 41 -7.24 3.16 9.74
CA ASN A 41 -7.61 2.05 8.86
C ASN A 41 -8.50 2.53 7.70
N GLY A 42 -9.47 3.41 7.96
CA GLY A 42 -10.32 3.97 6.91
C GLY A 42 -9.56 4.80 5.88
N VAL A 43 -8.56 5.59 6.32
CA VAL A 43 -7.70 6.35 5.39
C VAL A 43 -6.86 5.41 4.50
N ILE A 44 -6.33 4.32 5.08
CA ILE A 44 -5.58 3.30 4.33
C ILE A 44 -6.49 2.61 3.30
N GLU A 45 -7.69 2.20 3.70
CA GLU A 45 -8.65 1.49 2.83
C GLU A 45 -9.12 2.36 1.64
N ILE A 46 -9.45 3.63 1.90
CA ILE A 46 -9.81 4.60 0.85
C ILE A 46 -8.62 4.81 -0.09
N SER A 47 -7.40 4.89 0.44
CA SER A 47 -6.18 5.07 -0.36
C SER A 47 -5.89 3.85 -1.25
N VAL A 48 -6.03 2.64 -0.72
CA VAL A 48 -5.87 1.39 -1.47
C VAL A 48 -6.89 1.32 -2.61
N THR A 49 -8.16 1.54 -2.31
CA THR A 49 -9.24 1.50 -3.29
C THR A 49 -9.06 2.56 -4.37
N GLY A 50 -8.71 3.80 -3.97
CA GLY A 50 -8.41 4.89 -4.90
C GLY A 50 -7.22 4.59 -5.81
N THR A 51 -6.18 3.93 -5.29
CA THR A 51 -5.04 3.49 -6.10
C THR A 51 -5.46 2.45 -7.13
N ALA A 52 -6.21 1.43 -6.73
CA ALA A 52 -6.69 0.37 -7.61
C ALA A 52 -7.58 0.91 -8.74
N ILE A 53 -8.54 1.78 -8.41
CA ILE A 53 -9.43 2.41 -9.41
C ILE A 53 -8.62 3.28 -10.37
N THR A 54 -7.76 4.16 -9.85
CA THR A 54 -6.98 5.09 -10.70
C THR A 54 -6.04 4.33 -11.63
N TYR A 55 -5.41 3.26 -11.13
CA TYR A 55 -4.53 2.43 -11.94
C TYR A 55 -5.30 1.66 -13.02
N SER A 56 -6.47 1.12 -12.67
CA SER A 56 -7.33 0.43 -13.64
C SER A 56 -7.78 1.37 -14.76
N LEU A 57 -8.22 2.59 -14.40
CA LEU A 57 -8.58 3.62 -15.38
C LEU A 57 -7.40 3.98 -16.29
N TYR A 58 -6.20 4.13 -15.72
CA TYR A 58 -4.99 4.39 -16.51
C TYR A 58 -4.75 3.29 -17.56
N THR A 59 -4.83 2.02 -17.17
CA THR A 59 -4.61 0.90 -18.13
C THR A 59 -5.67 0.80 -19.22
N ILE A 60 -6.89 1.28 -18.97
CA ILE A 60 -8.01 1.21 -19.93
C ILE A 60 -8.01 2.40 -20.89
N LEU A 61 -7.67 3.60 -20.40
CA LEU A 61 -7.79 4.83 -21.17
C LEU A 61 -6.56 5.14 -22.02
N GLU A 62 -5.37 4.75 -21.56
CA GLU A 62 -4.10 5.14 -22.20
C GLU A 62 -3.69 4.17 -23.33
N TYR A 63 -4.13 2.92 -23.29
CA TYR A 63 -3.67 1.86 -24.20
C TYR A 63 -4.83 1.28 -25.02
N GLU A 64 -4.68 1.22 -26.34
CA GLU A 64 -5.66 0.58 -27.22
C GLU A 64 -5.68 -0.96 -27.07
N THR A 65 -4.52 -1.55 -26.75
CA THR A 65 -4.40 -2.98 -26.48
C THR A 65 -4.75 -3.29 -25.03
N GLN A 66 -5.50 -4.37 -24.80
CA GLN A 66 -5.91 -4.81 -23.45
C GLN A 66 -4.82 -5.57 -22.66
N LEU A 67 -3.63 -5.77 -23.24
CA LEU A 67 -2.48 -6.44 -22.61
C LEU A 67 -2.10 -5.86 -21.24
N PRO A 68 -2.07 -4.52 -21.02
CA PRO A 68 -1.71 -3.95 -19.73
C PRO A 68 -2.69 -4.27 -18.60
N MET A 69 -3.92 -4.70 -18.89
CA MET A 69 -4.92 -5.01 -17.86
C MET A 69 -4.48 -6.17 -16.95
N ILE A 70 -3.61 -7.07 -17.43
CA ILE A 70 -3.06 -8.15 -16.60
C ILE A 70 -2.26 -7.63 -15.41
N THR A 71 -1.68 -6.44 -15.52
CA THR A 71 -0.90 -5.81 -14.45
C THR A 71 -1.75 -5.39 -13.26
N ILE A 72 -3.06 -5.18 -13.47
CA ILE A 72 -4.02 -4.84 -12.41
C ILE A 72 -4.04 -5.93 -11.35
N LEU A 73 -3.97 -7.21 -11.75
CA LEU A 73 -3.99 -8.34 -10.82
C LEU A 73 -2.80 -8.28 -9.84
N PHE A 74 -1.61 -7.93 -10.32
CA PHE A 74 -0.42 -7.78 -9.48
C PHE A 74 -0.55 -6.59 -8.53
N VAL A 75 -1.05 -5.45 -9.01
CA VAL A 75 -1.25 -4.25 -8.19
C VAL A 75 -2.28 -4.50 -7.10
N VAL A 76 -3.44 -5.06 -7.44
CA VAL A 76 -4.51 -5.34 -6.47
C VAL A 76 -4.05 -6.36 -5.44
N PHE A 77 -3.36 -7.42 -5.87
CA PHE A 77 -2.78 -8.39 -4.95
C PHE A 77 -1.78 -7.75 -3.97
N GLY A 78 -0.86 -6.92 -4.47
CA GLY A 78 0.11 -6.21 -3.64
C GLY A 78 -0.55 -5.26 -2.63
N LEU A 79 -1.56 -4.50 -3.07
CA LEU A 79 -2.29 -3.59 -2.18
C LEU A 79 -3.07 -4.32 -1.10
N LEU A 80 -3.76 -5.42 -1.44
CA LEU A 80 -4.50 -6.23 -0.46
C LEU A 80 -3.56 -6.90 0.53
N ARG A 81 -2.43 -7.44 0.07
CA ARG A 81 -1.41 -8.06 0.93
C ARG A 81 -0.82 -7.05 1.90
N TYR A 82 -0.51 -5.85 1.42
CA TYR A 82 -0.05 -4.74 2.25
C TYR A 82 -1.08 -4.34 3.31
N MET A 83 -2.36 -4.23 2.92
CA MET A 83 -3.44 -3.93 3.86
C MET A 83 -3.59 -5.02 4.93
N GLN A 84 -3.50 -6.28 4.55
CA GLN A 84 -3.53 -7.42 5.47
C GLN A 84 -2.41 -7.31 6.52
N LEU A 85 -1.16 -7.12 6.08
CA LEU A 85 0.00 -7.00 6.97
C LEU A 85 -0.18 -5.86 7.97
N ILE A 86 -0.61 -4.68 7.53
CA ILE A 86 -0.82 -3.54 8.44
C ILE A 86 -1.99 -3.75 9.40
N PHE A 87 -2.99 -4.55 9.05
CA PHE A 87 -4.15 -4.78 9.90
C PHE A 87 -3.93 -5.93 10.90
N GLU A 88 -3.16 -6.94 10.52
CA GLU A 88 -2.89 -8.13 11.32
C GLU A 88 -1.63 -8.01 12.20
N GLU A 89 -0.58 -7.32 11.73
CA GLU A 89 0.63 -7.12 12.53
C GLU A 89 0.41 -6.01 13.57
N LYS A 90 0.46 -6.42 14.84
CA LYS A 90 0.45 -5.50 15.99
C LYS A 90 1.83 -4.92 16.31
N GLU A 91 2.87 -5.45 15.66
CA GLU A 91 4.23 -4.97 15.83
C GLU A 91 4.34 -3.62 15.14
N GLY A 92 4.77 -2.58 15.85
CA GLY A 92 4.91 -1.22 15.33
C GLY A 92 6.05 -1.04 14.31
N ARG A 93 6.22 -2.02 13.41
CA ARG A 93 7.21 -2.02 12.34
C ARG A 93 6.87 -0.92 11.34
N LEU A 94 7.92 -0.29 10.82
CA LEU A 94 7.76 0.76 9.82
C LEU A 94 7.14 0.14 8.55
N PRO A 95 6.22 0.85 7.85
CA PRO A 95 5.61 0.35 6.62
C PRO A 95 6.64 -0.04 5.55
N GLU A 96 7.78 0.63 5.54
CA GLU A 96 8.90 0.37 4.64
C GLU A 96 9.57 -0.98 4.94
N GLU A 97 9.69 -1.37 6.21
CA GLU A 97 10.24 -2.66 6.62
C GLU A 97 9.28 -3.81 6.34
N ILE A 98 7.97 -3.57 6.49
CA ILE A 98 6.92 -4.54 6.13
C ILE A 98 7.04 -4.89 4.64
N ILE A 99 7.24 -3.87 3.80
CA ILE A 99 7.38 -4.07 2.35
C ILE A 99 8.62 -4.91 2.00
N LEU A 100 9.73 -4.67 2.69
CA LEU A 100 11.00 -5.36 2.46
C LEU A 100 11.07 -6.76 3.09
N SER A 101 10.27 -7.03 4.12
CA SER A 101 10.28 -8.30 4.85
C SER A 101 9.36 -9.36 4.24
N ASP A 102 8.22 -8.95 3.66
CA ASP A 102 7.22 -9.89 3.14
C ASP A 102 7.60 -10.36 1.72
N LYS A 103 8.09 -11.60 1.64
CA LYS A 103 8.45 -12.28 0.38
C LYS A 103 7.32 -12.25 -0.67
N PRO A 104 6.04 -12.55 -0.34
CA PRO A 104 4.97 -12.49 -1.33
C PRO A 104 4.72 -11.07 -1.86
N LEU A 105 4.80 -10.04 -1.02
CA LEU A 105 4.69 -8.65 -1.47
C LEU A 105 5.83 -8.28 -2.41
N LEU A 106 7.07 -8.62 -2.06
CA LEU A 106 8.25 -8.34 -2.88
C LEU A 106 8.16 -9.06 -4.24
N LEU A 107 7.70 -10.31 -4.25
CA LEU A 107 7.42 -11.05 -5.48
C LEU A 107 6.36 -10.36 -6.34
N SER A 108 5.29 -9.82 -5.74
CA SER A 108 4.25 -9.10 -6.48
C SER A 108 4.78 -7.85 -7.18
N ILE A 109 5.67 -7.10 -6.51
CA ILE A 109 6.33 -5.91 -7.07
C ILE A 109 7.27 -6.30 -8.23
N LEU A 110 8.03 -7.39 -8.06
CA LEU A 110 8.90 -7.90 -9.11
C LEU A 110 8.11 -8.37 -10.34
N LEU A 111 7.01 -9.12 -10.14
CA LEU A 111 6.13 -9.57 -11.22
C LEU A 111 5.47 -8.39 -11.93
N PHE A 112 5.07 -7.36 -11.18
CA PHE A 112 4.54 -6.13 -11.75
C PHE A 112 5.56 -5.43 -12.65
N GLY A 113 6.81 -5.26 -12.19
CA GLY A 113 7.88 -4.66 -12.98
C GLY A 113 8.22 -5.49 -14.23
N ALA A 114 8.31 -6.82 -14.08
CA ALA A 114 8.54 -7.74 -15.20
C ALA A 114 7.41 -7.67 -16.24
N ALA A 115 6.16 -7.61 -15.80
CA ALA A 115 5.01 -7.47 -16.69
C ALA A 115 5.09 -6.16 -17.50
N TRP A 116 5.44 -5.05 -16.87
CA TRP A 116 5.65 -3.77 -17.58
C TRP A 116 6.80 -3.81 -18.58
N ILE A 117 7.92 -4.45 -18.23
CA ILE A 117 9.06 -4.62 -19.15
C ILE A 117 8.64 -5.44 -20.38
N LEU A 118 7.89 -6.53 -20.18
CA LEU A 118 7.37 -7.36 -21.28
C LEU A 118 6.38 -6.61 -22.17
N ILE A 119 5.46 -5.85 -21.56
CA ILE A 119 4.50 -5.02 -22.29
C ILE A 119 5.24 -3.97 -23.13
N PHE A 120 6.20 -3.26 -22.54
CA PHE A 120 6.98 -2.25 -23.26
C PHE A 120 7.82 -2.82 -24.40
N LEU A 121 8.29 -4.08 -24.28
CA LEU A 121 9.00 -4.77 -25.38
C LEU A 121 8.05 -5.22 -26.51
N THR A 122 6.77 -5.43 -26.20
CA THR A 122 5.77 -5.95 -27.14
C THR A 122 5.04 -4.85 -27.91
N ILE A 123 4.96 -3.64 -27.33
CA ILE A 123 4.46 -2.41 -27.95
C ILE A 123 5.50 -1.84 -28.92
#